data_AF-A0A7J4ELD0-F1
#
_entry.id   AF-A0A7J4ELD0-F1
#
_cell.length_a   1.000
_cell.length_b   1.000
_cell.length_c   1.000
_cell.angle_alpha   90.00
_cell.angle_beta   90.00
_cell.angle_gamma   90.00
#
_symmetry.space_group_name_H-M   'P 1'
#
loop_
_entity.id
_entity.type
_entity.pdbx_description
1 polymer ?
#
loop_
_entity_poly.entity_id
_entity_poly.type
_entity_poly.pdbx_seq_one_letter_code
_entity_poly.pdbx_strand_id
1 'polypeptide(L)' 'LAKKALYRGFGTRNPDRFYANLEQEFLKEINKLGVGPQSLGGHNTALDVHIEVHPCHIGSLPVAVNLGGHAHRYKEVEL' A
#
# COMPACT_ATOMS: atom_id res chain seq x y z
N LEU A 1 2.70 -5.40 10.40
CA LEU A 1 3.35 -4.48 9.45
C LEU A 1 2.34 -3.89 8.46
N ALA A 2 1.58 -4.70 7.72
CA ALA A 2 0.59 -4.21 6.74
C ALA A 2 -0.40 -3.14 7.28
N LYS A 3 -0.89 -3.28 8.52
CA LYS A 3 -1.74 -2.24 9.14
C LYS A 3 -1.00 -0.92 9.39
N LYS A 4 0.30 -0.96 9.74
CA LYS A 4 1.12 0.24 9.92
C LYS A 4 1.36 0.94 8.59
N ALA A 5 1.61 0.17 7.52
CA ALA A 5 1.80 0.69 6.16
C ALA A 5 0.63 1.59 5.69
N LEU A 6 -0.61 1.25 6.08
CA LEU A 6 -1.79 2.06 5.75
C LEU A 6 -1.78 3.46 6.36
N TYR A 7 -1.04 3.69 7.45
CA TYR A 7 -0.99 4.98 8.13
C TYR A 7 0.14 5.87 7.64
N ARG A 8 0.92 5.44 6.63
CA ARG A 8 1.86 6.33 5.96
C ARG A 8 1.12 7.39 5.16
N GLY A 9 1.69 8.59 5.09
CA GLY A 9 1.11 9.70 4.34
C GLY A 9 1.00 9.39 2.85
N PHE A 10 -0.07 9.89 2.20
CA PHE A 10 -0.24 9.79 0.76
C PHE A 10 0.96 10.41 0.02
N GLY A 11 1.42 9.74 -1.04
CA GLY A 11 2.55 10.18 -1.86
C GLY A 11 3.93 9.91 -1.25
N THR A 12 3.99 9.39 -0.01
CA THR A 12 5.26 8.98 0.59
C THR A 12 5.71 7.63 0.03
N ARG A 13 7.02 7.43 -0.12
CA ARG A 13 7.59 6.18 -0.63
C ARG A 13 8.54 5.55 0.35
N ASN A 14 8.75 4.26 0.19
CA ASN A 14 9.71 3.53 1.00
C ASN A 14 11.10 4.16 0.85
N PRO A 15 11.89 4.32 1.94
CA PRO A 15 13.25 4.83 1.84
C PRO A 15 14.18 3.94 1.00
N ASP A 16 13.91 2.63 0.93
CA ASP A 16 14.61 1.72 0.04
C ASP A 16 14.04 1.83 -1.38
N ARG A 17 14.93 2.15 -2.33
CA ARG A 17 14.60 2.35 -3.75
C ARG A 17 13.95 1.13 -4.38
N PHE A 18 14.32 -0.09 -3.97
CA PHE A 18 13.72 -1.31 -4.51
C PHE A 18 12.22 -1.35 -4.20
N TYR A 19 11.86 -1.14 -2.93
CA TYR A 19 10.46 -1.15 -2.50
C TYR A 19 9.70 0.08 -2.99
N ALA A 20 10.33 1.27 -3.07
CA ALA A 20 9.71 2.45 -3.64
C ALA A 20 9.28 2.25 -5.11
N ASN A 21 10.12 1.59 -5.90
CA ASN A 21 9.81 1.27 -7.29
C ASN A 21 8.66 0.24 -7.37
N LEU A 22 8.66 -0.78 -6.50
CA LEU A 22 7.57 -1.74 -6.40
C LEU A 22 6.24 -1.10 -5.99
N GLU A 23 6.25 -0.17 -5.03
CA GLU A 23 5.06 0.60 -4.63
C GLU A 23 4.46 1.32 -5.84
N GLN A 24 5.30 1.95 -6.68
CA GLN A 24 4.85 2.61 -7.91
C GLN A 24 4.33 1.65 -8.99
N GLU A 25 5.06 0.56 -9.22
CA GLU A 25 4.66 -0.46 -10.17
C GLU A 25 3.31 -1.07 -9.78
N PHE A 26 3.15 -1.46 -8.52
CA PHE A 26 1.91 -2.07 -8.04
C PHE A 26 0.75 -1.09 -8.10
N LEU A 27 0.92 0.18 -7.74
CA LEU A 27 -0.11 1.19 -7.89
C LEU A 27 -0.58 1.32 -9.35
N LYS A 28 0.36 1.32 -10.30
CA LYS A 28 0.07 1.36 -11.73
C LYS A 28 -0.67 0.10 -12.19
N GLU A 29 -0.19 -1.08 -11.84
CA GLU A 29 -0.81 -2.34 -12.25
C GLU A 29 -2.21 -2.54 -11.64
N ILE A 30 -2.41 -2.18 -10.37
CA ILE A 30 -3.73 -2.24 -9.72
C ILE A 30 -4.75 -1.34 -10.43
N ASN A 31 -4.33 -0.13 -10.80
CA ASN A 31 -5.20 0.82 -11.50
C ASN A 31 -5.47 0.42 -12.95
N LYS A 32 -4.55 -0.28 -13.61
CA LYS A 32 -4.78 -0.86 -14.95
C LYS A 32 -5.83 -1.97 -14.97
N LEU A 33 -6.13 -2.61 -13.84
CA LEU A 33 -7.15 -3.67 -13.78
C LEU A 33 -8.56 -3.17 -14.15
N GLY A 34 -8.80 -1.85 -14.13
CA GLY A 34 -10.07 -1.27 -14.55
C GLY A 34 -11.23 -1.49 -13.57
N VAL A 35 -10.97 -2.01 -12.37
CA VAL A 35 -11.97 -2.25 -11.32
C VAL A 35 -12.62 -0.94 -10.88
N GLY A 36 -11.81 0.09 -10.67
CA GLY A 36 -12.24 1.43 -10.31
C GLY A 36 -12.89 1.55 -8.93
N PRO A 37 -13.38 2.76 -8.57
CA PRO A 37 -13.95 3.02 -7.26
C PRO A 37 -15.18 2.16 -6.99
N GLN A 38 -15.23 1.53 -5.81
CA GLN A 38 -16.35 0.66 -5.40
C GLN A 38 -16.67 -0.48 -6.38
N SER A 39 -15.69 -0.88 -7.21
CA SER A 39 -15.86 -1.90 -8.25
C SER A 39 -16.89 -1.55 -9.33
N LEU A 40 -17.14 -0.24 -9.56
CA LEU A 40 -18.07 0.25 -10.58
C LEU A 40 -17.40 0.53 -11.93
N GLY A 41 -16.15 0.10 -12.10
CA GLY A 41 -15.33 0.42 -13.27
C GLY A 41 -14.59 1.75 -13.13
N GLY A 42 -13.60 1.95 -14.00
CA GLY A 42 -12.83 3.20 -14.10
C GLY A 42 -11.34 3.03 -13.88
N HIS A 43 -10.61 4.14 -13.77
CA HIS A 43 -9.13 4.13 -13.78
C HIS A 43 -8.48 4.02 -12.39
N ASN A 44 -9.17 4.44 -11.33
CA ASN A 44 -8.56 4.60 -10.00
C ASN A 44 -9.18 3.61 -9.00
N THR A 45 -8.60 2.42 -8.92
CA THR A 45 -8.93 1.39 -7.93
C THR A 45 -8.23 1.66 -6.59
N ALA A 46 -6.96 2.06 -6.64
CA ALA A 46 -6.14 2.38 -5.48
C ALA A 46 -5.60 3.81 -5.60
N LEU A 47 -5.60 4.52 -4.46
CA LEU A 47 -5.03 5.86 -4.36
C LEU A 47 -3.53 5.81 -4.06
N ASP A 48 -3.10 4.81 -3.30
CA ASP A 48 -1.70 4.62 -2.97
C ASP A 48 -1.38 3.17 -2.57
N VAL A 49 -0.09 2.81 -2.60
CA VAL A 49 0.43 1.51 -2.17
C VAL A 49 1.68 1.73 -1.33
N HIS A 50 1.72 1.10 -0.15
CA HIS A 50 2.87 1.14 0.74
C HIS A 50 3.34 -0.28 1.08
N ILE A 51 4.64 -0.49 1.03
CA ILE A 51 5.29 -1.76 1.34
C ILE A 51 6.15 -1.58 2.59
N GLU A 52 5.93 -2.45 3.56
CA GLU A 52 6.75 -2.60 4.77
C GLU A 52 7.37 -3.99 4.78
N VAL A 53 8.67 -4.05 5.05
CA VAL A 53 9.42 -5.30 5.07
C VAL A 53 10.09 -5.53 6.40
N HIS A 54 10.29 -6.80 6.73
CA HIS A 54 11.00 -7.23 7.91
C HIS A 54 11.67 -8.57 7.67
N PRO A 55 12.84 -8.83 8.28
CA PRO A 55 13.50 -10.12 8.17
C PRO A 55 12.57 -11.28 8.58
N CYS A 56 12.67 -12.40 7.87
CA CYS A 56 11.97 -13.63 8.20
C CYS A 56 12.89 -14.84 8.01
N HIS A 57 12.47 -15.99 8.52
CA HIS A 57 13.23 -17.23 8.40
C HIS A 57 13.33 -17.69 6.93
N ILE A 58 14.46 -18.24 6.50
CA ILE A 58 14.68 -18.62 5.08
C ILE A 58 13.65 -19.63 4.54
N GLY A 59 13.13 -20.50 5.41
CA GLY A 59 12.07 -21.46 5.07
C GLY A 59 10.65 -20.90 5.10
N SER A 60 10.44 -19.60 5.32
CA SER A 60 9.12 -19.00 5.45
C SER A 60 9.08 -17.55 5.00
N LEU A 61 8.16 -17.20 4.10
CA LEU A 61 7.96 -15.84 3.63
C LEU A 61 6.54 -15.37 3.98
N PRO A 62 6.32 -14.79 5.18
CA PRO A 62 5.01 -14.28 5.57
C PRO A 62 4.69 -13.02 4.76
N VAL A 63 3.53 -13.03 4.09
CA VAL A 63 3.02 -11.90 3.31
C VAL A 63 1.63 -11.53 3.83
N ALA A 64 1.38 -10.24 4.01
CA ALA A 64 0.08 -9.74 4.41
C ALA A 64 -0.29 -8.51 3.58
N VAL A 65 -1.52 -8.49 3.07
CA VAL A 65 -2.10 -7.33 2.36
C VAL A 65 -3.19 -6.74 3.23
N ASN A 66 -3.22 -5.41 3.33
CA ASN A 66 -4.26 -4.70 4.06
C ASN A 66 -4.77 -3.53 3.21
N LEU A 67 -6.07 -3.26 3.26
CA LEU A 67 -6.73 -2.25 2.44
C LEU A 67 -7.32 -1.15 3.33
N GLY A 68 -7.06 0.10 2.96
CA GLY A 68 -7.73 1.26 3.54
C GLY A 68 -9.10 1.47 2.89
N GLY A 69 -10.16 1.46 3.69
CA GLY A 69 -11.51 1.74 3.18
C GLY A 69 -11.74 3.23 2.92
N HIS A 70 -12.93 3.57 2.40
CA HIS A 70 -13.34 4.95 2.10
C HIS A 70 -13.27 5.88 3.33
N ALA A 71 -13.59 5.36 4.51
CA ALA A 71 -13.48 6.10 5.78
C ALA A 71 -12.07 5.98 6.40
N HIS A 72 -11.03 6.21 5.59
CA HIS A 72 -9.63 6.16 6.03
C HIS A 72 -9.33 7.32 6.98
N ARG A 73 -9.29 7.03 8.28
CA ARG A 73 -9.12 8.02 9.36
C ARG A 73 -8.06 7.54 10.33
N TYR A 74 -7.04 8.35 10.54
CA TYR A 74 -6.04 8.17 11.58
C TYR A 74 -5.46 9.53 11.97
N LYS A 75 -4.78 9.57 13.11
CA LYS A 75 -4.05 10.75 13.59
C LYS A 75 -2.76 10.26 14.25
N GLU A 76 -1.66 10.94 13.94
CA GLU A 76 -0.38 10.78 14.63
C GLU A 76 -0.16 11.99 15.56
N VAL A 77 0.45 11.76 16.71
CA VAL A 77 0.72 12.78 17.72
C VAL A 77 2.13 12.57 18.25
N GLU A 78 2.96 13.60 18.20
CA GLU A 78 4.24 13.67 18.90
C GLU A 78 4.03 14.36 20.25
N LEU A 79 4.66 13.82 21.30
CA LEU A 79 4.53 14.31 22.68
C LEU A 79 5.68 15.24 23.05
#